data_AF-A0A942G6I3-F1
#
_entry.id   AF-A0A942G6I3-F1
#
_cell.length_a   1.000
_cell.length_b   1.000
_cell.length_c   1.000
_cell.angle_alpha   90.00
_cell.angle_beta   90.00
_cell.angle_gamma   90.00
#
_symmetry.space_group_name_H-M   'P 1'
#
loop_
_entity.id
_entity.type
_entity.pdbx_description
1 polymer ?
#
loop_
_entity_poly.entity_id
_entity_poly.type
_entity_poly.pdbx_seq_one_letter_code
_entity_poly.pdbx_strand_id
1 'polypeptide(L)'
;MVWYVALTGSIMIILAGIYMKLNIGATMLAGAVALGLLTGIPAAAFAHVAAGGLWNRVTLTLVLSVLLLGALGYILKATGALDILIESLNSLITDLRLITAALPAFISLIAVPGGAILSAPLCGEAARKLHLSPARQAVINIWFRHVFYLMMPLFPSLILAAELSGAGVGVFVLHNFPLTVIGLVAGYLLLFRGVAHAHANQGHQQRDENSPHPAPLPEGEGIF
;
A
#
# COMPACT_ATOMS: atom_id res chain seq x y z
N MET A 1 -30.11 21.92 -19.72
CA MET A 1 -29.25 22.82 -18.93
C MET A 1 -29.31 22.54 -17.41
N VAL A 2 -29.74 21.35 -16.94
CA VAL A 2 -29.91 21.06 -15.49
C VAL A 2 -28.87 20.07 -14.95
N TRP A 3 -28.19 19.33 -15.82
CA TRP A 3 -27.30 18.23 -15.42
C TRP A 3 -26.06 18.69 -14.64
N TYR A 4 -25.48 19.85 -14.98
CA TYR A 4 -24.32 20.38 -14.29
C TYR A 4 -24.67 20.83 -12.87
N VAL A 5 -25.86 21.39 -12.64
CA VAL A 5 -26.33 21.77 -11.29
C VAL A 5 -26.48 20.53 -10.41
N ALA A 6 -27.10 19.48 -10.94
CA ALA A 6 -27.27 18.22 -10.23
C ALA A 6 -25.93 17.56 -9.89
N LEU A 7 -24.98 17.58 -10.83
CA LEU A 7 -23.63 17.06 -10.65
C LEU A 7 -22.83 17.88 -9.62
N THR A 8 -22.83 19.21 -9.75
CA THR A 8 -22.12 20.06 -8.78
C THR A 8 -22.75 19.95 -7.40
N GLY A 9 -24.07 19.87 -7.31
CA GLY A 9 -24.78 19.73 -6.03
C GLY A 9 -24.46 18.41 -5.34
N SER A 10 -24.45 17.29 -6.07
CA SER A 10 -24.09 15.99 -5.49
C SER A 10 -22.63 15.94 -5.04
N ILE A 11 -21.70 16.51 -5.82
CA ILE A 11 -20.29 16.62 -5.45
C ILE A 11 -20.13 17.47 -4.18
N MET A 12 -20.82 18.60 -4.07
CA MET A 12 -20.75 19.45 -2.87
C MET A 12 -21.27 18.74 -1.62
N ILE A 13 -22.34 17.94 -1.73
CA ILE A 13 -22.85 17.11 -0.64
C ILE A 13 -21.81 16.06 -0.22
N ILE A 14 -21.16 15.42 -1.19
CA ILE A 14 -20.09 14.46 -0.93
C ILE A 14 -18.92 15.13 -0.19
N LEU A 15 -18.45 16.29 -0.69
CA LEU A 15 -17.34 17.02 -0.07
C LEU A 15 -17.69 17.49 1.35
N ALA A 16 -18.92 17.99 1.56
CA ALA A 16 -19.41 18.37 2.87
C ALA A 16 -19.45 17.17 3.83
N GLY A 17 -19.97 16.02 3.38
CA GLY A 17 -20.00 14.80 4.19
C GLY A 17 -18.62 14.29 4.59
N ILE A 18 -17.65 14.36 3.66
CA ILE A 18 -16.24 14.03 3.94
C ILE A 18 -15.65 15.02 4.95
N TYR A 19 -15.89 16.33 4.78
CA TYR A 19 -15.42 17.37 5.70
C TYR A 19 -16.00 17.20 7.12
N MET A 20 -17.26 16.77 7.21
CA MET A 20 -17.94 16.43 8.46
C MET A 20 -17.52 15.08 9.04
N LYS A 21 -16.55 14.38 8.43
CA LYS A 21 -16.05 13.07 8.85
C LYS A 21 -17.15 11.99 8.93
N LEU A 22 -18.19 12.09 8.10
CA LEU A 22 -19.21 11.06 8.00
C LEU A 22 -18.64 9.80 7.35
N ASN A 23 -19.32 8.67 7.54
CA ASN A 23 -18.95 7.42 6.87
C ASN A 23 -18.92 7.64 5.35
N ILE A 24 -17.80 7.28 4.70
CA ILE A 24 -17.58 7.51 3.26
C ILE A 24 -18.67 6.82 2.44
N GLY A 25 -19.05 5.60 2.80
CA GLY A 25 -20.12 4.85 2.13
C GLY A 25 -21.48 5.57 2.22
N ALA A 26 -21.84 6.04 3.41
CA ALA A 26 -23.07 6.82 3.60
C ALA A 26 -23.04 8.14 2.82
N THR A 27 -21.89 8.81 2.79
CA THR A 27 -21.67 10.05 2.06
C THR A 27 -21.80 9.85 0.55
N MET A 28 -21.23 8.77 0.01
CA MET A 28 -21.38 8.38 -1.39
C MET A 28 -22.85 8.08 -1.74
N LEU A 29 -23.56 7.35 -0.87
CA LEU A 29 -24.98 7.05 -1.06
C LEU A 29 -25.83 8.32 -1.07
N ALA A 30 -25.58 9.24 -0.13
CA ALA A 30 -26.26 10.53 -0.06
C ALA A 30 -26.02 11.36 -1.33
N GLY A 31 -24.79 11.38 -1.85
CA GLY A 31 -24.46 12.00 -3.12
C GLY A 31 -25.21 11.39 -4.30
N ALA A 32 -25.32 10.06 -4.37
CA ALA A 32 -26.06 9.37 -5.43
C ALA A 32 -27.56 9.66 -5.38
N VAL A 33 -28.16 9.65 -4.19
CA VAL A 33 -29.57 10.03 -3.98
C VAL A 33 -29.79 11.49 -4.37
N ALA A 34 -28.93 12.40 -3.91
CA ALA A 34 -29.01 13.80 -4.26
C ALA A 34 -28.89 14.03 -5.77
N LEU A 35 -27.99 13.32 -6.46
CA LEU A 35 -27.86 13.40 -7.91
C LEU A 35 -29.18 13.04 -8.61
N GLY A 36 -29.84 11.95 -8.18
CA GLY A 36 -31.12 11.52 -8.72
C GLY A 36 -32.26 12.50 -8.46
N LEU A 37 -32.33 13.06 -7.26
CA LEU A 37 -33.32 14.08 -6.90
C LEU A 37 -33.10 15.39 -7.68
N LEU A 38 -31.85 15.86 -7.78
CA LEU A 38 -31.51 17.11 -8.43
C LEU A 38 -31.61 17.05 -9.96
N THR A 39 -31.50 15.86 -10.56
CA THR A 39 -31.76 15.66 -12.00
C THR A 39 -33.26 15.69 -12.32
N GLY A 40 -34.13 15.57 -11.32
CA GLY A 40 -35.57 15.67 -11.48
C GLY A 40 -36.21 14.49 -12.23
N ILE A 41 -35.55 13.33 -12.22
CA ILE A 41 -36.10 12.13 -12.86
C ILE A 41 -37.24 11.52 -12.01
N PRO A 42 -38.25 10.89 -12.65
CA PRO A 42 -39.32 10.21 -11.92
C PRO A 42 -38.77 9.13 -10.97
N ALA A 43 -39.41 8.94 -9.81
CA ALA A 43 -38.95 7.97 -8.81
C ALA A 43 -38.80 6.54 -9.37
N ALA A 44 -39.70 6.12 -10.28
CA ALA A 44 -39.61 4.84 -10.96
C ALA A 44 -38.36 4.73 -11.86
N ALA A 45 -38.01 5.81 -12.57
CA ALA A 45 -36.80 5.87 -13.39
C ALA A 45 -35.54 5.86 -12.53
N PHE A 46 -35.54 6.59 -11.40
CA PHE A 46 -34.43 6.55 -10.43
C PHE A 46 -34.23 5.14 -9.88
N ALA A 47 -35.30 4.45 -9.46
CA ALA A 47 -35.22 3.08 -8.97
C ALA A 47 -34.67 2.11 -10.03
N HIS A 48 -35.09 2.27 -11.28
CA HIS A 48 -34.58 1.46 -12.40
C HIS A 48 -33.08 1.69 -12.65
N VAL A 49 -32.64 2.96 -12.66
CA VAL A 49 -31.22 3.31 -12.81
C VAL A 49 -30.40 2.83 -11.63
N ALA A 50 -30.90 2.97 -10.40
CA ALA A 50 -30.23 2.48 -9.20
C ALA A 50 -30.06 0.95 -9.23
N ALA A 51 -31.12 0.21 -9.56
CA ALA A 51 -31.06 -1.23 -9.73
C ALA A 51 -30.09 -1.63 -10.86
N GLY A 52 -30.12 -0.92 -11.99
CA GLY A 52 -29.19 -1.11 -13.11
C GLY A 52 -27.74 -0.85 -12.71
N GLY A 53 -27.48 0.13 -11.84
CA GLY A 53 -26.16 0.40 -11.29
C GLY A 53 -25.65 -0.70 -10.36
N LEU A 54 -26.52 -1.26 -9.52
CA LEU A 54 -26.18 -2.39 -8.64
C LEU A 54 -25.88 -3.67 -9.44
N TRP A 55 -26.66 -3.94 -10.50
CA TRP A 55 -26.47 -5.09 -11.39
C TRP A 55 -25.49 -4.84 -12.54
N ASN A 56 -24.82 -3.68 -12.55
CA ASN A 56 -23.85 -3.37 -13.58
C ASN A 56 -22.63 -4.28 -13.45
N ARG A 57 -22.14 -4.79 -14.59
CA ARG A 57 -20.93 -5.64 -14.65
C ARG A 57 -19.74 -5.00 -13.94
N VAL A 58 -19.50 -3.70 -14.12
CA VAL A 58 -18.39 -2.97 -13.50
C VAL A 58 -18.55 -2.95 -11.98
N THR A 59 -19.74 -2.61 -11.49
CA THR A 59 -20.04 -2.63 -10.04
C THR A 59 -19.79 -4.01 -9.44
N LEU A 60 -20.30 -5.07 -10.07
CA LEU A 60 -20.12 -6.44 -9.61
C LEU A 60 -18.64 -6.86 -9.65
N THR A 61 -17.93 -6.55 -10.73
CA THR A 61 -16.48 -6.81 -10.85
C THR A 61 -15.71 -6.10 -9.74
N LEU A 62 -16.00 -4.84 -9.45
CA LEU A 62 -15.32 -4.08 -8.40
C LEU A 62 -15.62 -4.62 -7.01
N VAL A 63 -16.89 -4.89 -6.69
CA VAL A 63 -17.29 -5.47 -5.40
C VAL A 63 -16.62 -6.82 -5.20
N LEU A 64 -16.70 -7.71 -6.19
CA LEU A 64 -16.09 -9.03 -6.12
C LEU A 64 -14.56 -8.94 -5.99
N SER A 65 -13.92 -8.06 -6.75
CA SER A 65 -12.46 -7.85 -6.68
C SER A 65 -12.05 -7.40 -5.28
N VAL A 66 -12.73 -6.41 -4.69
CA VAL A 66 -12.41 -5.94 -3.33
C VAL A 66 -12.61 -7.04 -2.29
N LEU A 67 -13.69 -7.82 -2.39
CA LEU A 67 -13.95 -8.95 -1.48
C LEU A 67 -12.89 -10.05 -1.60
N LEU A 68 -12.54 -10.45 -2.82
CA LEU A 68 -11.53 -11.49 -3.08
C LEU A 68 -10.13 -11.04 -2.68
N LEU A 69 -9.76 -9.78 -2.91
CA LEU A 69 -8.50 -9.22 -2.43
C LEU A 69 -8.45 -9.18 -0.91
N GLY A 70 -9.55 -8.80 -0.26
CA GLY A 70 -9.68 -8.90 1.19
C GLY A 70 -9.52 -10.33 1.71
N ALA A 71 -10.16 -11.30 1.06
CA ALA A 71 -10.04 -12.71 1.39
C ALA A 71 -8.61 -13.24 1.19
N LEU A 72 -7.95 -12.88 0.09
CA LEU A 72 -6.55 -13.22 -0.18
C LEU A 72 -5.64 -12.66 0.92
N GLY A 73 -5.78 -11.38 1.26
CA GLY A 73 -5.02 -10.74 2.33
C GLY A 73 -5.24 -11.41 3.68
N TYR A 74 -6.47 -11.82 3.98
CA TYR A 74 -6.79 -12.58 5.20
C TYR A 74 -6.13 -13.95 5.21
N ILE A 75 -6.20 -14.71 4.11
CA ILE A 75 -5.59 -16.04 3.98
C ILE A 75 -4.07 -15.97 4.13
N LEU A 76 -3.42 -15.01 3.47
CA LEU A 76 -1.96 -14.84 3.56
C LEU A 76 -1.49 -14.49 4.97
N LYS A 77 -2.30 -13.75 5.73
CA LYS A 77 -2.05 -13.46 7.13
C LYS A 77 -2.30 -14.68 8.03
N ALA A 78 -3.43 -15.37 7.83
CA ALA A 78 -3.81 -16.53 8.62
C ALA A 78 -2.87 -17.74 8.44
N THR A 79 -2.26 -17.86 7.27
CA THR A 79 -1.30 -18.95 6.94
C THR A 79 0.13 -18.64 7.37
N GLY A 80 0.43 -17.42 7.84
CA GLY A 80 1.81 -16.98 8.11
C GLY A 80 2.65 -16.77 6.85
N ALA A 81 2.07 -16.90 5.64
CA ALA A 81 2.78 -16.72 4.39
C ALA A 81 3.37 -15.31 4.24
N LEU A 82 2.71 -14.30 4.82
CA LEU A 82 3.22 -12.94 4.84
C LEU A 82 4.52 -12.82 5.64
N ASP A 83 4.62 -13.50 6.78
CA ASP A 83 5.81 -13.46 7.64
C ASP A 83 6.99 -14.17 6.96
N ILE A 84 6.73 -15.34 6.36
CA ILE A 84 7.73 -16.08 5.57
C ILE A 84 8.27 -15.24 4.41
N LEU A 85 7.39 -14.50 3.71
CA LEU A 85 7.79 -13.61 2.62
C LEU A 85 8.72 -12.50 3.12
N ILE A 86 8.39 -11.88 4.26
CA ILE A 86 9.18 -10.81 4.87
C ILE A 86 10.56 -11.33 5.29
N GLU A 87 10.62 -12.48 5.95
CA GLU A 87 11.86 -13.12 6.37
C GLU A 87 12.74 -13.48 5.17
N SER A 88 12.15 -14.06 4.12
CA SER A 88 12.86 -14.42 2.88
C SER A 88 13.39 -13.19 2.15
N LEU A 89 12.65 -12.08 2.17
CA LEU A 89 13.09 -10.83 1.55
C LEU A 89 14.27 -10.21 2.31
N ASN A 90 14.23 -10.27 3.65
CA ASN A 90 15.32 -9.80 4.51
C ASN A 90 16.59 -10.65 4.36
N SER A 91 16.48 -11.95 4.08
CA SER A 91 17.64 -12.82 3.85
C SER A 91 18.23 -12.65 2.45
N LEU A 92 17.41 -12.33 1.43
CA LEU A 92 17.86 -12.13 0.06
C LEU A 92 18.55 -10.78 -0.15
N ILE A 93 18.07 -9.72 0.51
CA ILE A 93 18.58 -8.37 0.30
C ILE A 93 19.57 -8.02 1.41
N THR A 94 20.84 -7.83 1.06
CA THR A 94 21.89 -7.48 2.04
C THR A 94 22.07 -5.97 2.24
N ASP A 95 21.71 -5.14 1.24
CA ASP A 95 21.77 -3.68 1.33
C ASP A 95 20.55 -3.13 2.06
N LEU A 96 20.80 -2.48 3.18
CA LEU A 96 19.78 -1.97 4.08
C LEU A 96 18.89 -0.89 3.42
N ARG A 97 19.39 -0.17 2.42
CA ARG A 97 18.58 0.79 1.63
C ARG A 97 17.56 0.07 0.77
N LEU A 98 17.98 -1.03 0.14
CA LEU A 98 17.09 -1.86 -0.67
C LEU A 98 16.05 -2.55 0.21
N ILE A 99 16.40 -3.04 1.40
CA ILE A 99 15.43 -3.59 2.37
C ILE A 99 14.37 -2.53 2.73
N THR A 100 14.83 -1.31 3.06
CA THR A 100 13.96 -0.20 3.47
C THR A 100 12.96 0.20 2.37
N ALA A 101 13.34 0.07 1.10
CA ALA A 101 12.48 0.34 -0.06
C ALA A 101 11.60 -0.87 -0.46
N ALA A 102 12.16 -2.08 -0.45
CA ALA A 102 11.51 -3.28 -0.93
C ALA A 102 10.37 -3.72 -0.02
N LEU A 103 10.54 -3.66 1.31
CA LEU A 103 9.50 -4.10 2.25
C LEU A 103 8.14 -3.37 2.04
N PRO A 104 8.09 -2.01 2.02
CA PRO A 104 6.86 -1.30 1.68
C PRO A 104 6.30 -1.62 0.30
N ALA A 105 7.18 -1.81 -0.70
CA ALA A 105 6.79 -2.15 -2.07
C ALA A 105 6.12 -3.52 -2.18
N PHE A 106 6.66 -4.55 -1.53
CA PHE A 106 6.05 -5.87 -1.52
C PHE A 106 4.72 -5.89 -0.77
N ILE A 107 4.64 -5.17 0.36
CA ILE A 107 3.38 -5.05 1.11
C ILE A 107 2.29 -4.35 0.28
N SER A 108 2.67 -3.39 -0.58
CA SER A 108 1.75 -2.79 -1.54
C SER A 108 1.16 -3.81 -2.51
N LEU A 109 1.97 -4.76 -2.99
CA LEU A 109 1.56 -5.69 -4.04
C LEU A 109 0.47 -6.67 -3.60
N ILE A 110 0.43 -6.98 -2.30
CA ILE A 110 -0.43 -8.02 -1.72
C ILE A 110 -1.78 -7.43 -1.25
N ALA A 111 -2.00 -6.11 -1.37
CA ALA A 111 -3.24 -5.42 -1.02
C ALA A 111 -3.80 -5.80 0.38
N VAL A 112 -2.92 -6.03 1.36
CA VAL A 112 -3.34 -6.48 2.70
C VAL A 112 -3.98 -5.32 3.47
N PRO A 113 -5.19 -5.51 4.07
CA PRO A 113 -5.75 -4.54 5.00
C PRO A 113 -4.77 -4.30 6.16
N GLY A 114 -4.41 -3.03 6.41
CA GLY A 114 -3.43 -2.69 7.45
C GLY A 114 -1.96 -2.75 6.99
N GLY A 115 -1.68 -2.80 5.68
CA GLY A 115 -0.31 -2.74 5.16
C GLY A 115 0.53 -1.57 5.70
N ALA A 116 -0.10 -0.46 6.10
CA ALA A 116 0.57 0.64 6.78
C ALA A 116 1.12 0.29 8.16
N ILE A 117 0.34 -0.44 8.95
CA ILE A 117 0.68 -0.87 10.31
C ILE A 117 1.75 -1.95 10.26
N LEU A 118 1.72 -2.82 9.24
CA LEU A 118 2.69 -3.91 9.08
C LEU A 118 4.03 -3.44 8.50
N SER A 119 4.02 -2.55 7.50
CA SER A 119 5.27 -2.06 6.88
C SER A 119 6.03 -1.05 7.72
N ALA A 120 5.35 -0.28 8.58
CA ALA A 120 5.98 0.75 9.42
C ALA A 120 7.08 0.21 10.38
N PRO A 121 6.86 -0.85 11.18
CA PRO A 121 7.91 -1.40 12.05
C PRO A 121 9.06 -2.02 11.25
N LEU A 122 8.74 -2.74 10.17
CA LEU A 122 9.72 -3.45 9.33
C LEU A 122 10.66 -2.49 8.60
N CYS A 123 10.10 -1.46 7.95
CA CYS A 123 10.87 -0.39 7.31
C CYS A 123 11.63 0.45 8.36
N GLY A 124 11.05 0.61 9.55
CA GLY A 124 11.66 1.40 10.62
C GLY A 124 12.90 0.80 11.24
N GLU A 125 12.98 -0.53 11.37
CA GLU A 125 14.20 -1.15 11.88
C GLU A 125 15.37 -0.98 10.92
N ALA A 126 15.15 -1.18 9.62
CA ALA A 126 16.16 -0.94 8.60
C ALA A 126 16.54 0.55 8.48
N ALA A 127 15.55 1.45 8.53
CA ALA A 127 15.77 2.89 8.45
C ALA A 127 16.55 3.46 9.66
N ARG A 128 16.34 2.92 10.87
CA ARG A 128 17.10 3.30 12.08
C ARG A 128 18.57 2.95 11.95
N LYS A 129 18.89 1.76 11.42
CA LYS A 129 20.26 1.33 11.14
C LYS A 129 20.93 2.19 10.05
N LEU A 130 20.15 2.85 9.20
CA LEU A 130 20.62 3.84 8.21
C LEU A 130 20.70 5.29 8.78
N HIS A 131 20.43 5.49 10.06
CA HIS A 131 20.36 6.81 10.71
C HIS A 131 19.44 7.80 9.98
N LEU A 132 18.36 7.31 9.38
CA LEU A 132 17.39 8.17 8.68
C LEU A 132 16.53 8.94 9.69
N SER A 133 16.28 10.22 9.39
CA SER A 133 15.29 11.01 10.14
C SER A 133 13.89 10.36 10.06
N PRO A 134 13.05 10.49 11.10
CA PRO A 134 11.68 9.96 11.09
C PRO A 134 10.84 10.45 9.90
N ALA A 135 11.00 11.72 9.50
CA ALA A 135 10.33 12.30 8.34
C ALA A 135 10.72 11.57 7.04
N ARG A 136 12.02 11.35 6.81
CA ARG A 136 12.51 10.64 5.63
C ARG A 136 12.05 9.18 5.60
N GLN A 137 12.02 8.50 6.74
CA GLN A 137 11.49 7.14 6.85
C GLN A 137 10.01 7.08 6.48
N ALA A 138 9.20 8.04 6.96
CA ALA A 138 7.78 8.11 6.62
C ALA A 138 7.57 8.30 5.10
N VAL A 139 8.35 9.19 4.48
CA VAL A 139 8.30 9.42 3.03
C VAL A 139 8.70 8.17 2.25
N ILE A 140 9.77 7.47 2.63
CA ILE A 140 10.19 6.22 1.98
C ILE A 140 9.08 5.17 2.07
N ASN A 141 8.52 4.98 3.27
CA ASN A 141 7.45 4.01 3.49
C ASN A 141 6.20 4.35 2.65
N ILE A 142 5.81 5.62 2.56
CA ILE A 142 4.67 6.04 1.74
C ILE A 142 4.99 5.88 0.25
N TRP A 143 6.13 6.37 -0.21
CA TRP A 143 6.49 6.39 -1.64
C TRP A 143 6.55 4.98 -2.22
N PHE A 144 7.35 4.10 -1.63
CA PHE A 144 7.52 2.74 -2.14
C PHE A 144 6.27 1.88 -1.95
N ARG A 145 5.39 2.21 -0.99
CA ARG A 145 4.07 1.56 -0.89
C ARG A 145 3.08 2.03 -1.97
N HIS A 146 3.26 3.18 -2.60
CA HIS A 146 2.29 3.69 -3.58
C HIS A 146 2.79 3.65 -5.02
N VAL A 147 4.10 3.55 -5.26
CA VAL A 147 4.66 3.56 -6.62
C VAL A 147 4.10 2.44 -7.50
N PHE A 148 3.80 1.27 -6.92
CA PHE A 148 3.22 0.14 -7.63
C PHE A 148 1.73 0.32 -7.95
N TYR A 149 1.01 1.20 -7.25
CA TYR A 149 -0.42 1.44 -7.51
C TYR A 149 -0.68 1.93 -8.94
N LEU A 150 0.29 2.61 -9.55
CA LEU A 150 0.20 3.10 -10.93
C LEU A 150 -0.05 1.98 -11.93
N MET A 151 0.52 0.79 -11.71
CA MET A 151 0.44 -0.34 -12.63
C MET A 151 -0.23 -1.57 -12.04
N MET A 152 -0.75 -1.51 -10.82
CA MET A 152 -1.27 -2.70 -10.14
C MET A 152 -2.63 -3.12 -10.72
N PRO A 153 -2.74 -4.29 -11.36
CA PRO A 153 -3.97 -4.70 -12.06
C PRO A 153 -5.14 -4.96 -11.09
N LEU A 154 -4.82 -5.21 -9.82
CA LEU A 154 -5.77 -5.50 -8.77
C LEU A 154 -6.36 -4.23 -8.14
N PHE A 155 -5.88 -3.04 -8.53
CA PHE A 155 -6.32 -1.82 -7.88
C PHE A 155 -7.67 -1.32 -8.46
N PRO A 156 -8.71 -1.08 -7.64
CA PRO A 156 -10.04 -0.76 -8.13
C PRO A 156 -10.12 0.43 -9.09
N SER A 157 -9.28 1.45 -8.88
CA SER A 157 -9.26 2.62 -9.77
C SER A 157 -8.73 2.30 -11.18
N LEU A 158 -7.77 1.38 -11.30
CA LEU A 158 -7.25 0.93 -12.59
C LEU A 158 -8.26 0.02 -13.30
N ILE A 159 -8.94 -0.86 -12.55
CA ILE A 159 -10.05 -1.67 -13.07
C ILE A 159 -11.17 -0.76 -13.60
N LEU A 160 -11.56 0.25 -12.81
CA LEU A 160 -12.58 1.21 -13.22
C LEU A 160 -12.16 2.00 -14.47
N ALA A 161 -10.91 2.45 -14.56
CA ALA A 161 -10.40 3.15 -15.74
C ALA A 161 -10.38 2.25 -17.00
N ALA A 162 -10.00 0.99 -16.85
CA ALA A 162 -10.05 0.00 -17.92
C ALA A 162 -11.48 -0.22 -18.44
N GLU A 163 -12.43 -0.44 -17.53
CA GLU A 163 -13.85 -0.62 -17.88
C GLU A 163 -14.47 0.62 -18.53
N LEU A 164 -14.17 1.83 -18.01
CA LEU A 164 -14.70 3.09 -18.56
C LEU A 164 -14.13 3.42 -19.95
N SER A 165 -12.88 3.05 -20.21
CA SER A 165 -12.22 3.31 -21.50
C SER A 165 -12.48 2.23 -22.54
N GLY A 166 -13.03 1.08 -22.14
CA GLY A 166 -13.16 -0.11 -22.98
C GLY A 166 -11.84 -0.80 -23.31
N ALA A 167 -10.72 -0.36 -22.72
CA ALA A 167 -9.42 -0.98 -22.90
C ALA A 167 -9.18 -2.07 -21.84
N GLY A 168 -8.42 -3.11 -22.20
CA GLY A 168 -8.06 -4.16 -21.25
C GLY A 168 -7.15 -3.64 -20.14
N VAL A 169 -7.28 -4.20 -18.94
CA VAL A 169 -6.41 -3.90 -17.77
C VAL A 169 -4.92 -3.98 -18.13
N GLY A 170 -4.52 -4.97 -18.94
CA GLY A 170 -3.14 -5.13 -19.38
C GLY A 170 -2.58 -3.95 -20.18
N VAL A 171 -3.43 -3.23 -20.93
CA VAL A 171 -3.01 -2.02 -21.66
C VAL A 171 -2.62 -0.93 -20.67
N PHE A 172 -3.45 -0.71 -19.64
CA PHE A 172 -3.14 0.25 -18.58
C PHE A 172 -1.87 -0.12 -17.82
N VAL A 173 -1.70 -1.40 -17.47
CA VAL A 173 -0.50 -1.90 -16.79
C VAL A 173 0.74 -1.60 -17.64
N LEU A 174 0.72 -1.92 -18.93
CA LEU A 174 1.86 -1.72 -19.82
C LEU A 174 2.21 -0.24 -20.02
N HIS A 175 1.20 0.63 -20.13
CA HIS A 175 1.43 2.08 -20.27
C HIS A 175 1.92 2.72 -18.97
N ASN A 176 1.48 2.22 -17.81
CA ASN A 176 1.94 2.72 -16.51
C ASN A 176 3.27 2.09 -16.06
N PHE A 177 3.68 0.96 -16.65
CA PHE A 177 4.92 0.29 -16.29
C PHE A 177 6.16 1.21 -16.37
N PRO A 178 6.40 1.97 -17.47
CA PRO A 178 7.49 2.94 -17.52
C PRO A 178 7.43 3.98 -16.41
N LEU A 179 6.22 4.48 -16.08
CA LEU A 179 6.03 5.45 -15.01
C LEU A 179 6.36 4.86 -13.64
N THR A 180 5.97 3.62 -13.37
CA THR A 180 6.33 2.90 -12.14
C THR A 180 7.84 2.71 -12.04
N VAL A 181 8.53 2.34 -13.12
CA VAL A 181 9.99 2.20 -13.14
C VAL A 181 10.67 3.55 -12.86
N ILE A 182 10.23 4.62 -13.51
CA ILE A 182 10.73 5.98 -13.26
C ILE A 182 10.51 6.36 -11.79
N GLY A 183 9.32 6.10 -11.24
CA GLY A 183 9.00 6.38 -9.84
C GLY A 183 9.85 5.59 -8.85
N LEU A 184 10.18 4.33 -9.16
CA LEU A 184 11.07 3.49 -8.36
C LEU A 184 12.49 4.05 -8.35
N VAL A 185 13.03 4.36 -9.54
CA VAL A 185 14.39 4.89 -9.70
C VAL A 185 14.51 6.27 -9.06
N ALA A 186 13.58 7.18 -9.36
CA ALA A 186 13.57 8.53 -8.80
C ALA A 186 13.41 8.50 -7.27
N GLY A 187 12.49 7.67 -6.76
CA GLY A 187 12.32 7.45 -5.33
C GLY A 187 13.61 6.98 -4.66
N TYR A 188 14.28 6.00 -5.25
CA TYR A 188 15.55 5.50 -4.72
C TYR A 188 16.64 6.58 -4.73
N LEU A 189 16.87 7.22 -5.87
CA LEU A 189 17.94 8.23 -6.03
C LEU A 189 17.74 9.45 -5.14
N LEU A 190 16.50 9.94 -4.99
CA LEU A 190 16.21 11.15 -4.21
C LEU A 190 16.14 10.87 -2.71
N LEU A 191 15.47 9.78 -2.30
CA LEU A 191 15.23 9.50 -0.88
C LEU A 191 16.44 8.91 -0.17
N PHE A 192 17.30 8.18 -0.89
CA PHE A 192 18.55 7.65 -0.34
C PHE A 192 19.78 8.51 -0.69
N ARG A 193 19.58 9.71 -1.26
CA ARG A 193 20.68 10.64 -1.53
C ARG A 193 21.42 11.00 -0.24
N GLY A 194 22.74 10.82 -0.25
CA GLY A 194 23.62 11.12 0.88
C GLY A 194 23.53 10.12 2.04
N VAL A 195 22.84 9.00 1.86
CA VAL A 195 22.88 7.88 2.82
C VAL A 195 24.12 7.05 2.53
N ALA A 196 24.86 6.59 3.54
CA ALA A 196 26.02 5.71 3.36
C ALA A 196 25.58 4.26 3.05
N HIS A 197 26.43 3.46 2.40
CA HIS A 197 26.12 2.04 2.20
C HIS A 197 26.33 1.34 3.53
N ALA A 198 25.26 0.73 4.05
CA ALA A 198 25.30 -0.04 5.28
C ALA A 198 24.81 -1.45 4.97
N HIS A 199 25.63 -2.44 5.34
CA HIS A 199 25.29 -3.85 5.17
C HIS A 199 24.58 -4.38 6.41
N ALA A 200 23.53 -5.17 6.22
CA ALA A 200 22.72 -5.71 7.32
C ALA A 200 23.52 -6.57 8.32
N ASN A 201 24.66 -7.15 7.92
CA ASN A 201 25.46 -8.08 8.72
C ASN A 201 26.51 -7.46 9.67
N GLN A 202 26.73 -6.14 9.66
CA GLN A 202 27.79 -5.54 10.50
C GLN A 202 27.44 -5.49 12.01
N GLY A 203 26.17 -5.67 12.38
CA GLY A 203 25.73 -5.62 13.78
C GLY A 203 25.94 -6.89 14.61
N HIS A 204 26.24 -8.05 13.97
CA HIS A 204 26.57 -9.28 14.71
C HIS A 204 28.08 -9.38 15.01
N GLN A 205 28.95 -9.02 14.05
CA GLN A 205 30.41 -9.07 14.27
C GLN A 205 30.89 -8.11 15.37
N GLN A 206 30.31 -6.91 15.46
CA GLN A 206 30.69 -5.93 16.50
C GLN A 206 30.23 -6.33 17.92
N ARG A 207 29.22 -7.20 18.06
CA ARG A 207 28.77 -7.68 19.39
C ARG A 207 29.65 -8.82 19.90
N ASP A 208 30.17 -9.65 19.01
CA ASP A 208 31.12 -10.71 19.36
C ASP A 208 32.54 -10.18 19.63
N GLU A 209 32.99 -9.15 18.90
CA GLU A 209 34.31 -8.51 19.16
C GLU A 209 34.36 -7.70 20.46
N ASN A 210 33.25 -7.11 20.88
CA ASN A 210 33.19 -6.26 22.08
C ASN A 210 32.66 -7.00 23.32
N SER A 211 32.50 -8.32 23.23
CA SER A 211 32.21 -9.17 24.37
C SER A 211 33.48 -9.30 25.21
N PRO A 212 33.46 -9.00 26.52
CA PRO A 212 34.64 -9.22 27.36
C PRO A 212 35.03 -10.70 27.26
N HIS A 213 36.25 -10.96 26.77
CA HIS A 213 36.84 -12.29 26.79
C HIS A 213 36.72 -12.84 28.22
N PRO A 214 36.13 -14.03 28.42
CA PRO A 214 36.12 -14.64 29.75
C PRO A 214 37.58 -14.78 30.20
N ALA A 215 37.84 -14.31 31.42
CA ALA A 215 39.17 -14.39 32.03
C ALA A 215 39.69 -15.83 31.94
N PRO A 216 41.00 -16.05 31.68
CA PRO A 216 41.57 -17.38 31.67
C PRO A 216 41.26 -18.06 33.01
N LEU A 217 40.71 -19.28 32.95
CA LEU A 217 40.50 -20.08 34.15
C LEU A 217 41.86 -20.32 34.83
N PRO A 218 41.95 -20.18 36.16
CA PRO A 218 43.20 -20.44 36.86
C PRO A 218 43.65 -21.88 36.58
N GLU A 219 44.88 -22.01 36.09
CA GLU A 219 45.54 -23.29 35.87
C GLU A 219 45.56 -24.06 37.20
N GLY A 220 45.16 -25.33 37.12
CA GLY A 220 44.97 -26.18 38.29
C GLY A 220 46.23 -26.27 39.15
N GLU A 221 46.11 -25.82 40.40
CA GLU A 221 46.97 -26.30 41.47
C GLU A 221 46.64 -27.78 41.68
N GLY A 222 47.54 -28.64 41.21
CA GLY A 222 47.58 -30.04 41.56
C GLY A 222 47.84 -30.18 43.06
N ILE A 223 46.85 -30.72 43.77
CA ILE A 223 46.99 -31.09 45.18
C ILE A 223 47.26 -32.60 45.22
N PHE A 224 48.51 -32.95 45.53
CA PHE A 224 48.81 -34.03 46.47
C PHE A 224 48.98 -33.41 47.85
#